data_AF-A0A956NH22-F1
#
_entry.id   AF-A0A956NH22-F1
#
_cell.length_a   1.000
_cell.length_b   1.000
_cell.length_c   1.000
_cell.angle_alpha   90.00
_cell.angle_beta   90.00
_cell.angle_gamma   90.00
#
_symmetry.space_group_name_H-M   'P 1'
#
loop_
_entity.id
_entity.type
_entity.pdbx_description
1 polymer ?
#
loop_
_entity_poly.entity_id
_entity_poly.type
_entity_poly.pdbx_seq_one_letter_code
_entity_poly.pdbx_strand_id
1 'polypeptide(L)'
;PSNATGVNVLSIGAVTWSAYDSANGSTPIANYSGQGPSNSGMLLPDLTGPTDTKGFTYSSGFGGTSCATPNVAGAITAFWSDKTLWFGNATRWLILAQAVTIWRDWGVPGPDNVYGYGAVRLVDFTPNTTWVARDYGNVGNTPNGPYYTVAAAQSAATSGGRLLFMPGGIYPELVSLTKALTVESWGGTATLGS
;
A
#
# COMPACT_ATOMS: atom_id res chain seq x y z
N PRO A 1 1.66 -10.18 21.93
CA PRO A 1 2.70 -9.53 21.10
C PRO A 1 2.84 -10.16 19.71
N SER A 2 2.56 -9.39 18.67
CA SER A 2 3.03 -9.67 17.31
C SER A 2 4.55 -9.46 17.26
N ASN A 3 5.29 -10.37 16.62
CA ASN A 3 6.75 -10.26 16.46
C ASN A 3 7.12 -10.60 15.01
N ALA A 4 8.12 -9.91 14.48
CA ALA A 4 8.69 -10.16 13.16
C ALA A 4 10.22 -10.31 13.25
N THR A 5 10.83 -11.04 12.33
CA THR A 5 12.27 -11.35 12.35
C THR A 5 13.16 -10.18 11.92
N GLY A 6 12.60 -9.06 11.46
CA GLY A 6 13.35 -7.85 11.15
C GLY A 6 12.51 -6.75 10.48
N VAL A 7 13.10 -5.57 10.34
CA VAL A 7 12.46 -4.36 9.79
C VAL A 7 12.03 -4.47 8.32
N ASN A 8 12.56 -5.45 7.59
CA ASN A 8 12.23 -5.68 6.18
C ASN A 8 11.10 -6.71 5.99
N VAL A 9 10.61 -7.32 7.08
CA VAL A 9 9.48 -8.25 7.05
C VAL A 9 8.20 -7.47 7.34
N LEU A 10 7.13 -7.76 6.60
CA LEU A 10 5.80 -7.25 6.89
C LEU A 10 5.06 -8.28 7.76
N SER A 11 4.76 -7.90 9.01
CA SER A 11 3.89 -8.66 9.90
C SER A 11 2.43 -8.40 9.55
N ILE A 12 1.64 -9.46 9.40
CA ILE A 12 0.28 -9.39 8.88
C ILE A 12 -0.73 -9.84 9.95
N GLY A 13 -1.61 -8.92 10.34
CA GLY A 13 -2.81 -9.20 11.13
C GLY A 13 -3.94 -9.78 10.28
N ALA A 14 -5.02 -10.22 10.91
CA ALA A 14 -6.13 -10.88 10.25
C ALA A 14 -7.50 -10.27 10.59
N VAL A 15 -8.26 -9.93 9.55
CA VAL A 15 -9.69 -9.57 9.62
C VAL A 15 -10.44 -10.50 8.69
N THR A 16 -11.57 -11.05 9.14
CA THR A 16 -12.34 -12.02 8.33
C THR A 16 -12.82 -11.37 7.04
N TRP A 17 -12.86 -12.14 5.95
CA TRP A 17 -13.27 -11.64 4.63
C TRP A 17 -14.64 -10.94 4.69
N SER A 18 -15.60 -11.49 5.44
CA SER A 18 -16.93 -10.92 5.62
C SER A 18 -16.94 -9.57 6.35
N ALA A 19 -15.91 -9.29 7.17
CA ALA A 19 -15.76 -8.05 7.92
C ALA A 19 -14.70 -7.11 7.32
N TYR A 20 -14.09 -7.47 6.17
CA TYR A 20 -12.99 -6.70 5.58
C TYR A 20 -13.43 -5.38 4.92
N ASP A 21 -14.74 -5.19 4.74
CA ASP A 21 -15.33 -3.92 4.29
C ASP A 21 -16.01 -3.15 5.43
N SER A 22 -15.90 -3.63 6.68
CA SER A 22 -16.50 -2.92 7.82
C SER A 22 -15.97 -1.49 7.91
N ALA A 23 -16.81 -0.55 8.35
CA ALA A 23 -16.44 0.86 8.42
C ALA A 23 -15.32 1.13 9.43
N ASN A 24 -14.58 2.22 9.26
CA ASN A 24 -13.59 2.67 10.24
C ASN A 24 -14.24 2.80 11.63
N GLY A 25 -13.55 2.34 12.68
CA GLY A 25 -14.08 2.27 14.05
C GLY A 25 -14.88 1.00 14.39
N SER A 26 -15.09 0.06 13.46
CA SER A 26 -15.90 -1.16 13.71
C SER A 26 -15.18 -2.33 14.40
N THR A 27 -13.92 -2.15 14.78
CA THR A 27 -13.07 -3.13 15.47
C THR A 27 -13.15 -4.60 14.96
N PRO A 28 -13.03 -4.90 13.66
CA PRO A 28 -13.31 -6.24 13.09
C PRO A 28 -12.15 -7.24 13.21
N ILE A 29 -11.19 -7.00 14.11
CA ILE A 29 -9.98 -7.83 14.21
C ILE A 29 -10.36 -9.25 14.63
N ALA A 30 -9.77 -10.27 14.00
CA ALA A 30 -9.95 -11.64 14.45
C ALA A 30 -9.35 -11.81 15.86
N ASN A 31 -10.05 -12.51 16.75
CA ASN A 31 -9.64 -12.70 18.16
C ASN A 31 -8.26 -13.37 18.32
N TYR A 32 -7.85 -14.18 17.35
CA TYR A 32 -6.54 -14.84 17.31
C TYR A 32 -5.43 -13.98 16.66
N SER A 33 -5.76 -12.83 16.08
CA SER A 33 -4.76 -11.99 15.42
C SER A 33 -3.84 -11.37 16.47
N GLY A 34 -2.54 -11.64 16.36
CA GLY A 34 -1.55 -11.07 17.24
C GLY A 34 -1.51 -9.55 17.14
N GLN A 35 -1.56 -8.88 18.30
CA GLN A 35 -1.49 -7.43 18.42
C GLN A 35 -0.16 -7.02 19.04
N GLY A 36 0.31 -5.85 18.67
CA GLY A 36 1.49 -5.21 19.21
C GLY A 36 1.28 -4.58 20.59
N PRO A 37 2.28 -3.85 21.09
CA PRO A 37 3.59 -3.72 20.46
C PRO A 37 4.36 -5.06 20.45
N SER A 38 5.44 -5.10 19.66
CA SER A 38 6.41 -6.19 19.76
C SER A 38 7.04 -6.22 21.15
N ASN A 39 7.76 -7.31 21.47
CA ASN A 39 8.53 -7.37 22.72
C ASN A 39 9.57 -6.24 22.85
N SER A 40 9.97 -5.63 21.74
CA SER A 40 10.90 -4.49 21.69
C SER A 40 10.19 -3.14 21.52
N GLY A 41 8.86 -3.08 21.69
CA GLY A 41 8.09 -1.84 21.59
C GLY A 41 7.74 -1.40 20.16
N MET A 42 8.01 -2.21 19.14
CA MET A 42 7.71 -1.84 17.75
C MET A 42 6.22 -1.91 17.45
N LEU A 43 5.74 -1.00 16.60
CA LEU A 43 4.41 -1.07 16.00
C LEU A 43 4.28 -2.36 15.19
N LEU A 44 3.40 -3.26 15.62
CA LEU A 44 3.04 -4.48 14.88
C LEU A 44 1.55 -4.80 15.11
N PRO A 45 0.85 -5.47 14.18
CA PRO A 45 1.33 -5.85 12.85
C PRO A 45 1.65 -4.62 11.98
N ASP A 46 2.35 -4.79 10.86
CA ASP A 46 2.57 -3.70 9.91
C ASP A 46 1.29 -3.42 9.11
N LEU A 47 0.55 -4.48 8.77
CA LEU A 47 -0.63 -4.44 7.90
C LEU A 47 -1.65 -5.47 8.36
N THR A 48 -2.89 -5.34 7.90
CA THR A 48 -3.93 -6.34 8.11
C THR A 48 -4.43 -6.88 6.77
N GLY A 49 -4.51 -8.21 6.65
CA GLY A 49 -5.00 -8.91 5.46
C GLY A 49 -6.30 -9.67 5.71
N PRO A 50 -7.02 -10.08 4.64
CA PRO A 50 -8.24 -10.84 4.77
C PRO A 50 -7.94 -12.29 5.16
N THR A 51 -8.71 -12.83 6.10
CA THR A 51 -8.72 -14.25 6.48
C THR A 51 -10.08 -14.88 6.19
N ASP A 52 -10.23 -16.18 6.42
CA ASP A 52 -11.42 -16.97 6.06
C ASP A 52 -11.76 -16.87 4.56
N THR A 53 -10.74 -16.68 3.73
CA THR A 53 -10.89 -16.62 2.26
C THR A 53 -11.08 -18.02 1.69
N LYS A 54 -11.88 -18.11 0.62
CA LYS A 54 -12.23 -19.37 -0.06
C LYS A 54 -11.34 -19.59 -1.28
N GLY A 55 -11.08 -20.84 -1.60
CA GLY A 55 -10.38 -21.23 -2.82
C GLY A 55 -10.80 -22.62 -3.30
N PHE A 56 -10.18 -23.09 -4.38
CA PHE A 56 -10.48 -24.40 -4.94
C PHE A 56 -10.27 -25.54 -3.91
N THR A 57 -9.15 -25.50 -3.18
CA THR A 57 -8.80 -26.49 -2.15
C THR A 57 -9.61 -26.34 -0.87
N TYR A 58 -10.00 -25.11 -0.50
CA TYR A 58 -10.75 -24.79 0.71
C TYR A 58 -12.03 -24.02 0.36
N SER A 59 -13.03 -24.75 -0.14
CA SER A 59 -14.30 -24.16 -0.59
C SER A 59 -15.14 -23.57 0.55
N SER A 60 -14.98 -24.09 1.77
CA SER A 60 -15.59 -23.55 3.00
C SER A 60 -14.80 -22.39 3.63
N GLY A 61 -13.60 -22.10 3.13
CA GLY A 61 -12.70 -21.07 3.66
C GLY A 61 -11.54 -21.65 4.48
N PHE A 62 -10.42 -20.94 4.47
CA PHE A 62 -9.25 -21.20 5.33
C PHE A 62 -8.98 -19.97 6.19
N GLY A 63 -8.84 -20.15 7.51
CA GLY A 63 -8.71 -19.07 8.47
C GLY A 63 -7.29 -18.91 9.04
N GLY A 64 -7.11 -17.89 9.87
CA GLY A 64 -5.84 -17.56 10.52
C GLY A 64 -5.03 -16.47 9.83
N THR A 65 -4.04 -15.95 10.54
CA THR A 65 -2.98 -15.10 9.95
C THR A 65 -2.18 -15.85 8.89
N SER A 66 -2.13 -17.19 8.97
CA SER A 66 -1.60 -18.08 7.92
C SER A 66 -2.39 -18.02 6.60
N CYS A 67 -3.65 -17.57 6.62
CA CYS A 67 -4.43 -17.26 5.42
C CYS A 67 -4.23 -15.81 4.97
N ALA A 68 -4.20 -14.86 5.91
CA ALA A 68 -4.03 -13.44 5.62
C ALA A 68 -2.65 -13.12 5.00
N THR A 69 -1.60 -13.73 5.52
CA THR A 69 -0.22 -13.52 5.07
C THR A 69 -0.02 -13.82 3.58
N PRO A 70 -0.38 -15.01 3.04
CA PRO A 70 -0.24 -15.28 1.62
C PRO A 70 -1.19 -14.44 0.74
N ASN A 71 -2.37 -14.04 1.23
CA ASN A 71 -3.23 -13.09 0.51
C ASN A 71 -2.51 -11.74 0.29
N VAL A 72 -1.93 -11.19 1.36
CA VAL A 72 -1.14 -9.94 1.27
C VAL A 72 0.10 -10.12 0.40
N ALA A 73 0.83 -11.22 0.57
CA ALA A 73 2.01 -11.50 -0.25
C ALA A 73 1.66 -11.63 -1.74
N GLY A 74 0.51 -12.25 -2.07
CA GLY A 74 0.00 -12.36 -3.44
C GLY A 74 -0.31 -10.99 -4.04
N ALA A 75 -0.99 -10.11 -3.30
CA ALA A 75 -1.25 -8.74 -3.74
C ALA A 75 0.06 -7.97 -4.01
N ILE A 76 1.02 -8.02 -3.07
CA ILE A 76 2.32 -7.36 -3.22
C ILE A 76 3.09 -7.94 -4.42
N THR A 77 3.04 -9.25 -4.64
CA THR A 77 3.70 -9.91 -5.77
C THR A 77 3.07 -9.50 -7.10
N ALA A 78 1.74 -9.42 -7.17
CA ALA A 78 1.03 -8.94 -8.35
C ALA A 78 1.45 -7.50 -8.69
N PHE A 79 1.51 -6.61 -7.70
CA PHE A 79 2.04 -5.25 -7.88
C PHE A 79 3.49 -5.26 -8.37
N TRP A 80 4.35 -6.06 -7.74
CA TRP A 80 5.78 -6.11 -8.07
C TRP A 80 6.03 -6.67 -9.47
N SER A 81 5.16 -7.56 -9.97
CA SER A 81 5.25 -8.08 -11.35
C SER A 81 5.13 -6.99 -12.43
N ASP A 82 4.45 -5.88 -12.14
CA ASP A 82 4.34 -4.71 -13.02
C ASP A 82 5.47 -3.67 -12.77
N LYS A 83 6.14 -3.76 -11.63
CA LYS A 83 7.19 -2.83 -11.18
C LYS A 83 8.49 -3.55 -10.87
N THR A 84 8.98 -4.33 -11.84
CA THR A 84 10.14 -5.23 -11.68
C THR A 84 11.46 -4.52 -11.37
N LEU A 85 11.59 -3.22 -11.70
CA LEU A 85 12.77 -2.41 -11.36
C LEU A 85 12.73 -1.84 -9.94
N TRP A 86 11.60 -1.92 -9.24
CA TRP A 86 11.46 -1.34 -7.91
C TRP A 86 12.19 -2.14 -6.85
N PHE A 87 12.82 -1.41 -5.93
CA PHE A 87 13.44 -2.00 -4.75
C PHE A 87 12.38 -2.39 -3.71
N GLY A 88 12.69 -3.38 -2.89
CA GLY A 88 11.78 -3.89 -1.86
C GLY A 88 11.33 -2.82 -0.87
N ASN A 89 12.18 -1.83 -0.57
CA ASN A 89 11.81 -0.69 0.29
C ASN A 89 10.79 0.24 -0.39
N ALA A 90 10.90 0.49 -1.70
CA ALA A 90 9.93 1.28 -2.46
C ALA A 90 8.56 0.61 -2.48
N THR A 91 8.55 -0.70 -2.77
CA THR A 91 7.34 -1.52 -2.75
C THR A 91 6.72 -1.55 -1.35
N ARG A 92 7.51 -1.79 -0.31
CA ARG A 92 7.05 -1.75 1.08
C ARG A 92 6.43 -0.40 1.43
N TRP A 93 7.12 0.70 1.14
CA TRP A 93 6.63 2.05 1.39
C TRP A 93 5.28 2.29 0.72
N LEU A 94 5.15 1.94 -0.57
CA LEU A 94 3.92 2.18 -1.31
C LEU A 94 2.74 1.37 -0.74
N ILE A 95 2.96 0.12 -0.33
CA ILE A 95 1.90 -0.71 0.23
C ILE A 95 1.43 -0.17 1.59
N LEU A 96 2.35 0.31 2.43
CA LEU A 96 2.01 0.96 3.70
C LEU A 96 1.29 2.29 3.48
N ALA A 97 1.77 3.12 2.55
CA ALA A 97 1.12 4.36 2.15
C ALA A 97 -0.29 4.08 1.61
N GLN A 98 -0.47 2.99 0.87
CA GLN A 98 -1.77 2.57 0.35
C GLN A 98 -2.71 2.20 1.48
N ALA A 99 -2.30 1.31 2.37
CA ALA A 99 -3.14 0.86 3.47
C ALA A 99 -3.72 2.02 4.31
N VAL A 100 -2.88 3.00 4.66
CA VAL A 100 -3.29 4.13 5.50
C VAL A 100 -4.16 5.15 4.76
N THR A 101 -4.10 5.22 3.42
CA THR A 101 -4.79 6.28 2.66
C THR A 101 -5.99 5.83 1.84
N ILE A 102 -6.11 4.55 1.47
CA ILE A 102 -7.06 4.16 0.41
C ILE A 102 -8.29 3.40 0.89
N TRP A 103 -8.26 2.73 2.05
CA TRP A 103 -9.32 1.77 2.36
C TRP A 103 -9.85 1.83 3.78
N ARG A 104 -9.22 1.11 4.71
CA ARG A 104 -9.76 0.91 6.05
C ARG A 104 -8.68 1.02 7.10
N ASP A 105 -9.00 1.85 8.06
CA ASP A 105 -8.29 2.06 9.29
C ASP A 105 -9.32 1.90 10.42
N TRP A 106 -9.41 0.67 10.92
CA TRP A 106 -10.50 0.28 11.81
C TRP A 106 -10.30 0.72 13.26
N GLY A 107 -9.07 1.06 13.64
CA GLY A 107 -8.72 1.41 14.99
C GLY A 107 -8.58 2.92 15.18
N VAL A 108 -7.47 3.33 15.77
CA VAL A 108 -7.17 4.75 15.99
C VAL A 108 -6.69 5.33 14.67
N PRO A 109 -7.17 6.52 14.22
CA PRO A 109 -6.71 7.12 12.98
C PRO A 109 -5.18 7.17 12.87
N GLY A 110 -4.65 6.55 11.82
CA GLY A 110 -3.23 6.33 11.59
C GLY A 110 -2.76 4.95 12.06
N PRO A 111 -1.44 4.71 12.04
CA PRO A 111 -0.91 3.40 12.37
C PRO A 111 -1.11 3.03 13.85
N ASP A 112 -1.62 1.82 14.14
CA ASP A 112 -1.86 1.33 15.49
C ASP A 112 -1.41 -0.13 15.75
N ASN A 113 -1.37 -0.54 17.02
CA ASN A 113 -0.89 -1.87 17.43
C ASN A 113 -1.90 -3.02 17.20
N VAL A 114 -3.07 -2.73 16.63
CA VAL A 114 -4.11 -3.72 16.33
C VAL A 114 -4.14 -4.03 14.84
N TYR A 115 -4.12 -2.99 14.00
CA TYR A 115 -4.31 -3.07 12.56
C TYR A 115 -3.07 -2.69 11.75
N GLY A 116 -2.03 -2.15 12.39
CA GLY A 116 -0.87 -1.61 11.70
C GLY A 116 -1.24 -0.35 10.95
N TYR A 117 -0.77 -0.23 9.71
CA TYR A 117 -1.17 0.83 8.78
C TYR A 117 -2.57 0.64 8.18
N GLY A 118 -3.31 -0.38 8.62
CA GLY A 118 -4.66 -0.68 8.17
C GLY A 118 -4.74 -1.83 7.18
N ALA A 119 -5.86 -1.87 6.47
CA ALA A 119 -6.18 -2.93 5.52
C ALA A 119 -5.32 -2.86 4.26
N VAL A 120 -4.77 -4.00 3.83
CA VAL A 120 -4.15 -4.09 2.52
C VAL A 120 -5.23 -4.02 1.44
N ARG A 121 -5.06 -3.04 0.55
CA ARG A 121 -5.76 -2.93 -0.73
C ARG A 121 -4.78 -2.36 -1.74
N LEU A 122 -4.96 -2.69 -3.01
CA LEU A 122 -4.23 -2.03 -4.09
C LEU A 122 -5.20 -1.07 -4.79
N VAL A 123 -4.68 0.05 -5.27
CA VAL A 123 -5.39 0.87 -6.26
C VAL A 123 -5.69 0.03 -7.50
N ASP A 124 -6.72 0.42 -8.24
CA ASP A 124 -7.08 -0.26 -9.48
C ASP A 124 -5.90 -0.26 -10.46
N PHE A 125 -5.62 -1.45 -10.99
CA PHE A 125 -4.55 -1.64 -11.95
C PHE A 125 -4.87 -0.89 -13.24
N THR A 126 -3.90 -0.10 -13.71
CA THR A 126 -3.93 0.48 -15.04
C THR A 126 -2.56 0.28 -15.67
N PRO A 127 -2.48 -0.32 -16.87
CA PRO A 127 -1.22 -0.48 -17.57
C PRO A 127 -0.47 0.84 -17.72
N ASN A 128 0.86 0.80 -17.76
CA ASN A 128 1.70 1.99 -17.94
C ASN A 128 1.47 3.08 -16.88
N THR A 129 1.17 2.68 -15.64
CA THR A 129 1.13 3.61 -14.50
C THR A 129 2.55 3.96 -14.04
N THR A 130 2.86 5.24 -14.08
CA THR A 130 4.05 5.85 -13.48
C THR A 130 3.66 6.53 -12.17
N TRP A 131 4.30 6.12 -11.08
CA TRP A 131 4.00 6.61 -9.74
C TRP A 131 4.80 7.87 -9.41
N VAL A 132 4.16 8.83 -8.76
CA VAL A 132 4.76 10.09 -8.32
C VAL A 132 4.48 10.28 -6.83
N ALA A 133 5.54 10.40 -6.03
CA ALA A 133 5.41 10.57 -4.59
C ALA A 133 6.61 11.35 -4.02
N ARG A 134 6.34 12.52 -3.42
CA ARG A 134 7.38 13.28 -2.71
C ARG A 134 7.77 12.63 -1.39
N ASP A 135 6.79 12.11 -0.66
CA ASP A 135 6.97 11.52 0.65
C ASP A 135 7.85 10.26 0.64
N TYR A 136 8.00 9.60 -0.52
CA TYR A 136 8.96 8.51 -0.70
C TYR A 136 10.42 9.00 -0.71
N GLY A 137 10.69 10.23 -1.15
CA GLY A 137 12.02 10.84 -1.09
C GLY A 137 13.01 10.40 -2.18
N ASN A 138 12.55 9.90 -3.35
CA ASN A 138 13.42 9.55 -4.48
C ASN A 138 13.94 10.79 -5.24
N VAL A 139 14.68 11.67 -4.55
CA VAL A 139 15.17 12.94 -5.10
C VAL A 139 16.04 12.77 -6.35
N GLY A 140 16.68 11.60 -6.51
CA GLY A 140 17.44 11.24 -7.70
C GLY A 140 16.58 10.85 -8.91
N ASN A 141 15.26 10.73 -8.75
CA ASN A 141 14.31 10.32 -9.80
C ASN A 141 14.73 9.02 -10.51
N THR A 142 15.25 8.07 -9.75
CA THR A 142 15.68 6.77 -10.28
C THR A 142 14.47 5.84 -10.49
N PRO A 143 14.50 4.88 -11.44
CA PRO A 143 13.34 4.04 -11.77
C PRO A 143 13.03 2.95 -10.72
N ASN A 144 13.74 2.93 -9.59
CA ASN A 144 13.64 1.91 -8.53
C ASN A 144 12.56 2.20 -7.48
N GLY A 145 11.72 3.22 -7.70
CA GLY A 145 10.58 3.58 -6.87
C GLY A 145 9.75 4.69 -7.53
N PRO A 146 8.76 5.26 -6.82
CA PRO A 146 8.02 6.43 -7.27
C PRO A 146 8.96 7.59 -7.63
N TYR A 147 8.63 8.34 -8.68
CA TYR A 147 9.37 9.56 -9.06
C TYR A 147 9.06 10.71 -8.10
N TYR A 148 10.07 11.53 -7.81
CA TYR A 148 9.95 12.66 -6.89
C TYR A 148 9.43 13.94 -7.58
N THR A 149 9.67 14.08 -8.88
CA THR A 149 9.25 15.24 -9.68
C THR A 149 8.30 14.83 -10.80
N VAL A 150 7.40 15.74 -11.17
CA VAL A 150 6.45 15.56 -12.27
C VAL A 150 7.16 15.43 -13.61
N ALA A 151 8.20 16.24 -13.84
CA ALA A 151 8.98 16.23 -15.07
C ALA A 151 9.67 14.87 -15.31
N ALA A 152 10.28 14.30 -14.27
CA ALA A 152 10.90 12.98 -14.39
C ALA A 152 9.85 11.88 -14.62
N ALA A 153 8.72 11.94 -13.92
CA ALA A 153 7.63 11.00 -14.10
C ALA A 153 7.07 11.03 -15.53
N GLN A 154 6.79 12.22 -16.07
CA GLN A 154 6.33 12.40 -17.46
C GLN A 154 7.40 11.96 -18.47
N SER A 155 8.68 12.20 -18.21
CA SER A 155 9.76 11.71 -19.07
C SER A 155 9.81 10.18 -19.12
N ALA A 156 9.59 9.52 -17.99
CA ALA A 156 9.55 8.06 -17.89
C ALA A 156 8.25 7.42 -18.37
N ALA A 157 7.13 8.15 -18.32
CA ALA A 157 5.82 7.60 -18.67
C ALA A 157 5.67 7.29 -20.17
N THR A 158 4.95 6.22 -20.49
CA THR A 158 4.54 5.90 -21.86
C THR A 158 3.43 6.85 -22.30
N SER A 159 3.44 7.34 -23.55
CA SER A 159 2.31 8.10 -24.09
C SER A 159 1.04 7.24 -24.11
N GLY A 160 -0.08 7.79 -23.67
CA GLY A 160 -1.32 7.06 -23.37
C GLY A 160 -1.32 6.37 -21.99
N GLY A 161 -0.27 6.54 -21.19
CA GLY A 161 -0.16 6.00 -19.83
C GLY A 161 -0.78 6.89 -18.75
N ARG A 162 -0.51 6.53 -17.49
CA ARG A 162 -1.05 7.21 -16.31
C ARG A 162 0.07 7.76 -15.42
N LEU A 163 -0.05 9.00 -14.97
CA LEU A 163 0.67 9.52 -13.81
C LEU A 163 -0.23 9.41 -12.59
N LEU A 164 0.20 8.66 -11.58
CA LEU A 164 -0.53 8.48 -10.33
C LEU A 164 0.23 9.10 -9.17
N PHE A 165 -0.35 10.16 -8.61
CA PHE A 165 0.18 10.91 -7.48
C PHE A 165 -0.29 10.27 -6.18
N MET A 166 0.65 9.99 -5.27
CA MET A 166 0.34 9.31 -4.03
C MET A 166 1.18 9.80 -2.84
N PRO A 167 0.57 10.12 -1.68
CA PRO A 167 -0.87 10.30 -1.48
C PRO A 167 -1.42 11.62 -2.07
N GLY A 168 -0.61 12.36 -2.82
CA GLY A 168 -0.89 13.73 -3.27
C GLY A 168 0.32 14.60 -2.99
N GLY A 169 0.10 15.84 -2.57
CA GLY A 169 1.15 16.76 -2.13
C GLY A 169 1.38 17.93 -3.07
N ILE A 170 2.39 18.74 -2.76
CA ILE A 170 2.70 19.98 -3.48
C ILE A 170 3.91 19.75 -4.39
N TYR A 171 3.75 20.04 -5.68
CA TYR A 171 4.75 19.90 -6.72
C TYR A 171 5.00 21.28 -7.34
N PRO A 172 5.90 22.09 -6.74
CA PRO A 172 6.09 23.50 -7.09
C PRO A 172 6.83 23.70 -8.43
N GLU A 173 7.39 22.63 -9.00
CA GLU A 173 8.06 22.73 -10.30
C GLU A 173 7.07 23.12 -11.42
N LEU A 174 7.57 23.84 -12.42
CA LEU A 174 6.81 24.10 -13.64
C LEU A 174 6.51 22.78 -14.33
N VAL A 175 5.22 22.50 -14.51
CA VAL A 175 4.74 21.27 -15.16
C VAL A 175 4.48 21.53 -16.64
N SER A 176 5.21 20.83 -17.51
CA SER A 176 4.99 20.83 -18.95
C SER A 176 4.79 19.41 -19.44
N LEU A 177 3.52 19.00 -19.61
CA LEU A 177 3.20 17.67 -20.11
C LEU A 177 3.34 17.63 -21.64
N THR A 178 4.35 16.92 -22.14
CA THR A 178 4.58 16.75 -23.58
C THR A 178 4.03 15.45 -24.16
N LYS A 179 3.47 14.58 -23.31
CA LYS A 179 2.87 13.30 -23.68
C LYS A 179 1.40 13.32 -23.31
N ALA A 180 0.57 12.60 -24.08
CA ALA A 180 -0.81 12.35 -23.70
C ALA A 180 -0.81 11.43 -22.47
N LEU A 181 -1.17 11.93 -21.30
CA LEU A 181 -1.13 11.20 -20.04
C LEU A 181 -2.43 11.44 -19.26
N THR A 182 -2.98 10.38 -18.67
CA THR A 182 -4.01 10.51 -17.64
C THR A 182 -3.33 10.91 -16.34
N VAL A 183 -3.82 11.94 -15.67
CA VAL A 183 -3.25 12.48 -14.43
C VAL A 183 -4.25 12.26 -13.30
N GLU A 184 -3.87 11.46 -12.30
CA GLU A 184 -4.72 11.08 -11.19
C GLU A 184 -3.99 11.31 -9.86
N SER A 185 -4.72 11.72 -8.82
CA SER A 185 -4.22 11.78 -7.45
C SER A 185 -5.08 10.89 -6.57
N TRP A 186 -4.44 10.14 -5.67
CA TRP A 186 -5.12 9.21 -4.79
C TRP A 186 -4.62 9.37 -3.35
N GLY A 187 -5.54 9.34 -2.38
CA GLY A 187 -5.23 9.53 -0.96
C GLY A 187 -5.15 11.00 -0.51
N GLY A 188 -5.39 11.94 -1.44
CA GLY A 188 -5.23 13.37 -1.21
C GLY A 188 -5.13 14.16 -2.52
N THR A 189 -5.01 15.48 -2.40
CA THR A 189 -4.90 16.40 -3.55
C THR A 189 -3.43 16.58 -3.94
N ALA A 190 -3.14 16.47 -5.24
CA ALA A 190 -1.86 16.88 -5.83
C ALA A 190 -1.99 18.30 -6.41
N THR A 191 -1.17 19.23 -5.93
CA THR A 191 -1.10 20.61 -6.42
C THR A 191 0.15 20.77 -7.28
N LEU A 192 -0.02 21.19 -8.54
CA LEU A 192 1.06 21.28 -9.54
C LEU A 192 1.36 22.74 -9.90
N GLY A 193 2.63 23.13 -9.93
CA GLY A 193 3.09 24.45 -10.38
C GLY A 193 2.76 25.62 -9.45
N SER A 194 2.62 25.36 -8.14
CA SER A 194 2.40 26.38 -7.09
C SER A 194 3.67 27.12 -6.68
#